data_AF-A0A518XHV8-F1
#
_entry.id   AF-A0A518XHV8-F1
#
_cell.length_a   1.000
_cell.length_b   1.000
_cell.length_c   1.000
_cell.angle_alpha   90.00
_cell.angle_beta   90.00
_cell.angle_gamma   90.00
#
_symmetry.space_group_name_H-M   'P 1'
#
loop_
_entity.id
_entity.type
_entity.pdbx_description
1 polymer ?
#
loop_
_entity_poly.entity_id
_entity_poly.type
_entity_poly.pdbx_seq_one_letter_code
_entity_poly.pdbx_strand_id
1 'polypeptide(L)' 'MKQNEFEDADEIYVLLGKVITQILKPGEELSIQEIIGALYRAGLRSDKPEIQQACDKAIQLLAKKMN' A
#
# COMPACT_ATOMS: atom_id res chain seq x y z
N MET A 1 14.82 19.80 -11.46
CA MET A 1 15.13 19.10 -10.19
C MET A 1 14.44 17.75 -10.25
N LYS A 2 15.18 16.65 -10.11
CA LYS A 2 14.62 15.30 -10.01
C LYS A 2 13.99 15.18 -8.62
N GLN A 3 12.68 15.37 -8.50
CA GLN A 3 11.98 15.00 -7.27
C GLN A 3 12.08 13.48 -7.12
N ASN A 4 12.51 13.07 -5.93
CA ASN A 4 13.17 11.81 -5.63
C ASN A 4 12.20 10.62 -5.76
N GLU A 5 12.41 9.74 -6.75
CA GLU A 5 11.77 8.41 -6.79
C GLU A 5 11.99 7.61 -5.49
N PHE A 6 13.03 7.95 -4.73
CA PHE A 6 13.35 7.38 -3.42
C PHE A 6 12.46 7.91 -2.27
N GLU A 7 12.02 9.18 -2.31
CA GLU A 7 11.09 9.72 -1.31
C GLU A 7 9.70 9.11 -1.47
N ASP A 8 9.25 8.97 -2.72
CA ASP A 8 8.01 8.29 -3.07
C ASP A 8 8.00 6.81 -2.61
N ALA A 9 9.15 6.13 -2.71
CA ALA A 9 9.26 4.73 -2.30
C ALA A 9 9.13 4.55 -0.78
N ASP A 10 9.77 5.43 0.00
CA ASP A 10 9.67 5.41 1.46
C ASP A 10 8.24 5.66 1.93
N GLU A 11 7.52 6.61 1.30
CA GLU A 11 6.11 6.86 1.62
C GLU A 11 5.21 5.65 1.32
N ILE A 12 5.46 4.94 0.22
CA ILE A 12 4.74 3.71 -0.13
C ILE A 12 4.97 2.62 0.92
N TYR A 13 6.22 2.41 1.36
CA TYR A 13 6.52 1.39 2.38
C TYR A 13 5.94 1.75 3.74
N VAL A 14 5.95 3.03 4.12
CA VAL A 14 5.30 3.51 5.35
C VAL A 14 3.79 3.28 5.29
N LEU A 15 3.15 3.58 4.16
CA LEU A 15 1.72 3.33 3.96
C LEU A 15 1.38 1.84 4.02
N LEU A 16 2.20 1.00 3.39
CA LEU A 16 2.05 -0.46 3.45
C LEU A 16 2.08 -0.96 4.90
N GLY A 17 3.07 -0.51 5.68
CA GLY A 17 3.19 -0.87 7.10
C GLY A 17 1.97 -0.44 7.92
N LYS A 18 1.46 0.77 7.68
CA LYS A 18 0.23 1.25 8.34
C LYS A 18 -1.00 0.41 7.99
N VAL A 19 -1.15 0.02 6.74
CA VAL A 19 -2.29 -0.81 6.31
C VAL A 19 -2.17 -2.23 6.84
N ILE A 20 -0.98 -2.84 6.78
CA ILE A 20 -0.75 -4.20 7.27
C ILE A 20 -1.02 -4.29 8.77
N THR A 21 -0.55 -3.33 9.57
CA THR A 21 -0.79 -3.33 11.03
C THR A 21 -2.25 -3.22 11.43
N GLN A 22 -3.14 -2.74 10.54
CA GLN A 22 -4.59 -2.67 10.79
C GLN A 22 -5.32 -3.98 10.51
N ILE A 23 -4.74 -4.87 9.70
CA ILE A 23 -5.40 -6.12 9.25
C ILE A 23 -4.68 -7.38 9.74
N LEU A 24 -3.42 -7.25 10.18
CA LEU A 24 -2.65 -8.34 10.73
C LEU A 24 -3.25 -8.80 12.07
N LYS A 25 -3.59 -10.08 12.16
CA LYS A 25 -4.00 -10.71 13.42
C LYS A 25 -2.94 -11.70 13.91
N PRO A 26 -2.75 -11.83 15.24
CA PRO A 26 -1.80 -12.80 15.79
C PRO A 26 -2.13 -14.22 15.32
N GLY A 27 -1.14 -14.92 14.76
CA GLY A 27 -1.28 -16.32 14.34
C GLY A 27 -2.03 -16.52 13.01
N GLU A 28 -2.45 -15.45 12.33
CA GLU A 28 -3.03 -15.53 10.99
C GLU A 28 -1.97 -15.15 9.94
N GLU A 29 -1.92 -15.91 8.84
CA GLU A 29 -1.19 -15.51 7.65
C GLU A 29 -1.99 -14.45 6.90
N LEU A 30 -1.30 -13.45 6.37
CA LEU A 30 -1.92 -12.38 5.60
C LEU A 30 -1.52 -12.54 4.13
N SER A 31 -2.51 -12.81 3.27
CA SER A 31 -2.26 -12.99 1.84
C SER A 31 -2.01 -11.65 1.14
N ILE A 32 -1.27 -11.69 0.02
CA ILE A 32 -1.05 -10.51 -0.83
C ILE A 32 -2.39 -9.93 -1.32
N GLN A 33 -3.38 -10.78 -1.59
CA GLN A 33 -4.72 -10.38 -2.02
C GLN A 33 -5.45 -9.57 -0.94
N GLU A 34 -5.33 -9.97 0.34
CA GLU A 34 -5.91 -9.22 1.47
C GLU A 34 -5.23 -7.86 1.65
N ILE A 35 -3.92 -7.79 1.48
CA ILE A 35 -3.16 -6.54 1.53
C ILE A 35 -3.61 -5.61 0.39
N ILE A 36 -3.72 -6.11 -0.84
CA ILE A 36 -4.24 -5.35 -1.98
C ILE A 36 -5.66 -4.84 -1.71
N GLY A 37 -6.54 -5.69 -1.20
CA GLY A 37 -7.91 -5.31 -0.86
C GLY A 37 -7.98 -4.24 0.23
N ALA A 38 -7.08 -4.28 1.21
CA ALA A 38 -6.99 -3.27 2.25
C ALA A 38 -6.44 -1.94 1.73
N LEU A 39 -5.40 -1.95 0.88
CA LEU A 39 -4.87 -0.76 0.22
C LEU A 39 -5.92 -0.10 -0.68
N TYR A 40 -6.68 -0.88 -1.43
CA TYR A 40 -7.76 -0.37 -2.29
C TYR A 40 -8.80 0.39 -1.47
N ARG A 41 -9.26 -0.20 -0.35
CA ARG A 41 -10.21 0.47 0.56
C ARG A 41 -9.60 1.72 1.22
N ALA A 42 -8.31 1.68 1.56
CA ALA A 42 -7.62 2.82 2.15
C ALA A 42 -7.51 3.99 1.16
N GLY A 43 -7.18 3.71 -0.11
CA GLY A 43 -7.16 4.72 -1.17
C GLY A 43 -8.54 5.30 -1.44
N LEU A 44 -9.57 4.45 -1.56
CA LEU A 44 -10.95 4.88 -1.83
C LEU A 44 -11.55 5.77 -0.73
N ARG A 45 -11.14 5.57 0.52
CA ARG A 45 -11.62 6.36 1.68
C ARG A 45 -10.80 7.63 1.93
N SER A 46 -9.72 7.84 1.19
CA SER A 46 -8.85 9.00 1.42
C SER A 46 -9.33 10.19 0.61
N ASP A 47 -9.46 11.34 1.26
CA ASP A 47 -9.69 12.63 0.59
C ASP A 47 -8.39 13.26 0.06
N LYS A 48 -7.24 12.58 0.25
CA LYS A 48 -5.92 13.05 -0.15
C LYS A 48 -5.46 12.34 -1.42
N PRO A 49 -5.31 13.05 -2.55
CA PRO A 49 -4.87 12.46 -3.82
C PRO A 49 -3.53 11.74 -3.72
N GLU A 50 -2.61 12.22 -2.87
CA GLU A 50 -1.28 11.63 -2.69
C GLU A 50 -1.37 10.23 -2.06
N ILE A 51 -2.29 10.05 -1.10
CA ILE A 51 -2.54 8.77 -0.44
C ILE A 51 -3.21 7.79 -1.40
N GLN A 52 -4.15 8.27 -2.22
CA GLN A 52 -4.77 7.45 -3.25
C GLN A 52 -3.73 6.95 -4.25
N GLN A 53 -2.85 7.85 -4.74
CA GLN A 53 -1.79 7.51 -5.67
C GLN A 53 -0.76 6.54 -5.06
N ALA A 54 -0.39 6.72 -3.79
CA ALA A 54 0.51 5.81 -3.09
C ALA A 54 -0.12 4.41 -2.92
N CYS A 55 -1.42 4.32 -2.60
CA CYS A 55 -2.16 3.05 -2.58
C CYS A 55 -2.14 2.36 -3.95
N ASP A 56 -2.40 3.10 -5.04
CA ASP A 56 -2.41 2.53 -6.39
C ASP A 56 -1.02 2.02 -6.80
N LYS A 57 0.05 2.79 -6.53
CA LYS A 57 1.44 2.36 -6.75
C LYS A 57 1.77 1.10 -5.95
N ALA A 58 1.36 1.04 -4.68
CA ALA A 58 1.55 -0.13 -3.82
C ALA A 58 0.83 -1.38 -4.35
N ILE A 59 -0.42 -1.23 -4.80
CA ILE A 59 -1.20 -2.31 -5.39
C ILE A 59 -0.51 -2.85 -6.65
N GLN A 60 -0.02 -1.96 -7.53
CA GLN A 60 0.71 -2.38 -8.73
C GLN A 60 1.99 -3.16 -8.40
N LEU A 61 2.76 -2.73 -7.38
CA LEU A 61 3.96 -3.43 -6.93
C LEU A 61 3.64 -4.82 -6.38
N LEU A 62 2.57 -4.95 -5.58
CA LEU A 62 2.15 -6.22 -5.02
C LEU A 62 1.59 -7.18 -6.07
N ALA A 63 0.78 -6.66 -7.01
CA ALA A 63 0.23 -7.46 -8.10
C ALA A 63 1.34 -8.04 -9.00
N LYS A 64 2.43 -7.29 -9.21
CA LYS A 64 3.62 -7.78 -9.94
C LYS A 64 4.34 -8.94 -9.25
N LYS A 65 4.17 -9.14 -7.94
CA LYS A 65 4.73 -10.30 -7.21
C LYS A 65 3.87 -11.56 -7.30
N MET A 66 2.63 -11.44 -7.78
CA MET A 66 1.70 -12.57 -7.92
C MET A 66 1.83 -13.29 -9.27
N ASN A 67 2.66 -12.75 -10.19
CA ASN A 67 3.06 -13.33 -11.48
C ASN A 67 4.59 -13.35 -11.58
#